data_AF-C8XKB8-F1
#
_entry.id   AF-C8XKB8-F1
#
_cell.length_a   1.000
_cell.length_b   1.000
_cell.length_c   1.000
_cell.angle_alpha   90.00
_cell.angle_beta   90.00
_cell.angle_gamma   90.00
#
_symmetry.space_group_name_H-M   'P 1'
#
loop_
_entity.id
_entity.type
_entity.pdbx_description
1 polymer ?
#
loop_
_entity_poly.entity_id
_entity_poly.type
_entity_poly.pdbx_seq_one_letter_code
_entity_poly.pdbx_strand_id
1 'polypeptide(L)'
;MALVSVSGAVRAATTLALWSAAWQGGASPDDVLQAIDGADHRAGVRAATDEIAVMTGLPGPGSPTAGSAALLPLLRDAGEAQLLLPYPGDLRGLPTSGELTVTALDAGAAVTLTGPSLAVVPVNGHWRVFANSARHPADDLAQAHDRLDDEVARATRSLTALDVARQSDGARERVRQLILADAVSTPPDMPRPASALLATSISLQALLTVADSHDTATVTSYQMAAVDDALRPLAIAIREARRAAVAAGVRGLGRRSTGAPRGLGRSL
;
A
#
# COMPACT_ATOMS: atom_id res chain seq x y z
N MET A 1 -13.38 -11.21 -8.23
CA MET A 1 -12.33 -10.70 -9.15
C MET A 1 -11.90 -9.28 -8.77
N ALA A 2 -12.82 -8.35 -8.50
CA ALA A 2 -12.50 -6.96 -8.07
C ALA A 2 -11.67 -6.88 -6.77
N LEU A 3 -12.07 -7.57 -5.70
CA LEU A 3 -11.33 -7.56 -4.41
C LEU A 3 -9.91 -8.14 -4.52
N VAL A 4 -9.70 -9.16 -5.36
CA VAL A 4 -8.38 -9.75 -5.63
C VAL A 4 -7.46 -8.76 -6.39
N SER A 5 -8.03 -7.97 -7.31
CA SER A 5 -7.30 -6.93 -8.04
C SER A 5 -6.86 -5.78 -7.14
N VAL A 6 -7.72 -5.37 -6.19
CA VAL A 6 -7.40 -4.32 -5.20
C VAL A 6 -6.29 -4.79 -4.26
N SER A 7 -6.32 -6.05 -3.82
CA SER A 7 -5.24 -6.61 -2.97
C SER A 7 -3.88 -6.60 -3.65
N GLY A 8 -3.83 -6.97 -4.95
CA GLY A 8 -2.60 -6.90 -5.74
C GLY A 8 -2.05 -5.48 -5.91
N ALA A 9 -2.93 -4.50 -6.14
CA ALA A 9 -2.56 -3.09 -6.24
C ALA A 9 -1.99 -2.55 -4.90
N VAL A 10 -2.62 -2.88 -3.77
CA VAL A 10 -2.13 -2.47 -2.44
C VAL A 10 -0.78 -3.10 -2.15
N ARG A 11 -0.58 -4.40 -2.44
CA ARG A 11 0.72 -5.08 -2.31
C ARG A 11 1.78 -4.36 -3.12
N ALA A 12 1.50 -4.05 -4.38
CA ALA A 12 2.42 -3.37 -5.28
C ALA A 12 2.79 -1.96 -4.80
N ALA A 13 1.81 -1.13 -4.44
CA ALA A 13 2.07 0.21 -3.91
C ALA A 13 2.90 0.17 -2.62
N THR A 14 2.62 -0.78 -1.73
CA THR A 14 3.39 -0.99 -0.49
C THR A 14 4.85 -1.33 -0.80
N THR A 15 5.07 -2.28 -1.70
CA THR A 15 6.41 -2.67 -2.17
C THR A 15 7.14 -1.48 -2.78
N LEU A 16 6.51 -0.75 -3.70
CA LEU A 16 7.11 0.41 -4.37
C LEU A 16 7.57 1.48 -3.35
N ALA A 17 6.73 1.81 -2.36
CA ALA A 17 7.06 2.81 -1.35
C ALA A 17 8.29 2.39 -0.51
N LEU A 18 8.31 1.15 0.00
CA LEU A 18 9.43 0.65 0.81
C LEU A 18 10.73 0.55 0.01
N TRP A 19 10.67 0.03 -1.22
CA TRP A 19 11.84 -0.14 -2.07
C TRP A 19 12.33 1.17 -2.69
N SER A 20 11.48 2.18 -2.84
CA SER A 20 11.91 3.56 -3.14
C SER A 20 12.84 4.11 -2.05
N ALA A 21 12.48 3.90 -0.77
CA ALA A 21 13.30 4.35 0.35
C ALA A 21 14.57 3.50 0.50
N ALA A 22 14.49 2.18 0.26
CA ALA A 22 15.66 1.31 0.25
C ALA A 22 16.65 1.70 -0.86
N TRP A 23 16.14 2.06 -2.04
CA TRP A 23 16.95 2.53 -3.17
C TRP A 23 17.73 3.79 -2.82
N GLN A 24 17.05 4.80 -2.26
CA GLN A 24 17.70 6.01 -1.75
C GLN A 24 18.67 5.72 -0.59
N GLY A 25 18.39 4.67 0.20
CA GLY A 25 19.26 4.14 1.25
C GLY A 25 20.45 3.31 0.77
N GLY A 26 20.62 3.11 -0.56
CA GLY A 26 21.77 2.43 -1.15
C GLY A 26 21.57 0.95 -1.51
N ALA A 27 20.33 0.45 -1.56
CA ALA A 27 20.04 -0.88 -2.11
C ALA A 27 20.50 -1.01 -3.58
N SER A 28 20.67 -2.22 -4.10
CA SER A 28 20.98 -2.43 -5.52
C SER A 28 19.76 -2.09 -6.41
N PRO A 29 19.96 -1.53 -7.62
CA PRO A 29 18.83 -1.35 -8.54
C PRO A 29 18.21 -2.68 -8.96
N ASP A 30 18.97 -3.77 -9.01
CA ASP A 30 18.45 -5.10 -9.36
C ASP A 30 17.51 -5.64 -8.28
N ASP A 31 17.85 -5.46 -7.00
CA ASP A 31 16.99 -5.87 -5.89
C ASP A 31 15.66 -5.09 -5.90
N VAL A 32 15.74 -3.78 -6.19
CA VAL A 32 14.57 -2.89 -6.32
C VAL A 32 13.67 -3.35 -7.46
N LEU A 33 14.24 -3.65 -8.63
CA LEU A 33 13.47 -4.13 -9.79
C LEU A 33 12.87 -5.51 -9.53
N GLN A 34 13.64 -6.43 -8.95
CA GLN A 34 13.14 -7.75 -8.59
C GLN A 34 11.95 -7.67 -7.63
N ALA A 35 11.99 -6.76 -6.66
CA ALA A 35 10.88 -6.55 -5.74
C ALA A 35 9.65 -5.93 -6.43
N ILE A 36 9.83 -4.88 -7.24
CA ILE A 36 8.74 -4.22 -7.97
C ILE A 36 8.07 -5.19 -8.95
N ASP A 37 8.85 -5.94 -9.73
CA ASP A 37 8.34 -6.94 -10.67
C ASP A 37 7.71 -8.13 -9.93
N GLY A 38 8.24 -8.49 -8.75
CA GLY A 38 7.69 -9.53 -7.87
C GLY A 38 6.30 -9.20 -7.32
N ALA A 39 5.86 -7.93 -7.38
CA ALA A 39 4.51 -7.53 -6.97
C ALA A 39 3.45 -7.64 -8.09
N ASP A 40 3.72 -8.45 -9.12
CA ASP A 40 2.85 -8.71 -10.29
C ASP A 40 2.48 -7.48 -11.13
N HIS A 41 3.27 -6.40 -11.04
CA HIS A 41 3.09 -5.19 -11.84
C HIS A 41 4.20 -5.03 -12.89
N ARG A 42 4.31 -6.05 -13.75
CA ARG A 42 5.34 -6.19 -14.79
C ARG A 42 4.93 -5.64 -16.16
N ALA A 43 3.68 -5.21 -16.32
CA ALA A 43 3.17 -4.78 -17.62
C ALA A 43 3.71 -3.39 -18.04
N GLY A 44 4.57 -2.79 -17.21
CA GLY A 44 5.34 -1.61 -17.53
C GLY A 44 4.78 -0.32 -16.93
N VAL A 45 5.41 0.79 -17.26
CA VAL A 45 5.12 2.13 -16.73
C VAL A 45 4.80 3.12 -17.84
N ARG A 46 3.90 4.07 -17.52
CA ARG A 46 3.48 5.15 -18.43
C ARG A 46 3.06 6.40 -17.66
N ALA A 47 3.21 7.56 -18.29
CA ALA A 47 2.58 8.80 -17.87
C ALA A 47 1.06 8.80 -18.13
N ALA A 48 0.29 9.42 -17.24
CA ALA A 48 -1.16 9.57 -17.39
C ALA A 48 -1.55 10.60 -18.44
N THR A 49 -0.70 11.60 -18.67
CA THR A 49 -0.92 12.68 -19.64
C THR A 49 0.35 12.98 -20.42
N ASP A 50 0.24 13.66 -21.56
CA ASP A 50 1.40 14.09 -22.35
C ASP A 50 2.30 15.06 -21.58
N GLU A 51 1.74 15.89 -20.72
CA GLU A 51 2.50 16.79 -19.83
C GLU A 51 3.42 16.00 -18.89
N ILE A 52 2.88 14.95 -18.25
CA ILE A 52 3.67 14.07 -17.40
C ILE A 52 4.68 13.28 -18.23
N ALA A 53 4.34 12.89 -19.45
CA ALA A 53 5.25 12.21 -20.37
C ALA A 53 6.48 13.07 -20.67
N VAL A 54 6.28 14.34 -20.98
CA VAL A 54 7.36 15.32 -21.22
C VAL A 54 8.18 15.53 -19.95
N MET A 55 7.54 15.70 -18.80
CA MET A 55 8.22 15.96 -17.53
C MET A 55 9.08 14.78 -17.06
N THR A 56 8.62 13.55 -17.28
CA THR A 56 9.25 12.33 -16.76
C THR A 56 10.08 11.56 -17.78
N GLY A 57 9.92 11.87 -19.07
CA GLY A 57 10.48 11.08 -20.17
C GLY A 57 9.80 9.71 -20.38
N LEU A 58 8.71 9.44 -19.66
CA LEU A 58 7.93 8.21 -19.82
C LEU A 58 7.06 8.26 -21.10
N PRO A 59 6.67 7.11 -21.66
CA PRO A 59 5.68 7.09 -22.73
C PRO A 59 4.37 7.77 -22.29
N GLY A 60 3.78 8.56 -23.17
CA GLY A 60 2.49 9.22 -22.94
C GLY A 60 1.29 8.30 -23.21
N PRO A 61 0.06 8.80 -23.07
CA PRO A 61 -1.17 8.07 -23.42
C PRO A 61 -1.14 7.55 -24.87
N GLY A 62 -1.63 6.33 -25.10
CA GLY A 62 -1.71 5.74 -26.46
C GLY A 62 -0.42 5.13 -27.04
N SER A 63 0.77 5.46 -26.52
CA SER A 63 2.04 4.79 -26.91
C SER A 63 2.15 3.34 -26.36
N PRO A 64 3.23 2.58 -26.55
CA PRO A 64 3.52 1.38 -25.73
C PRO A 64 4.04 1.75 -24.32
N THR A 65 3.89 0.87 -23.33
CA THR A 65 4.48 1.08 -21.98
C THR A 65 6.00 0.86 -21.99
N ALA A 66 6.71 1.55 -21.10
CA ALA A 66 8.13 1.28 -20.85
C ALA A 66 8.27 0.14 -19.82
N GLY A 67 9.42 -0.54 -19.79
CA GLY A 67 9.71 -1.54 -18.75
C GLY A 67 9.79 -0.93 -17.34
N SER A 68 9.68 -1.75 -16.30
CA SER A 68 9.70 -1.33 -14.89
C SER A 68 10.96 -0.53 -14.51
N ALA A 69 12.09 -0.77 -15.19
CA ALA A 69 13.33 0.00 -15.04
C ALA A 69 13.16 1.53 -15.22
N ALA A 70 12.16 1.97 -15.99
CA ALA A 70 11.87 3.39 -16.16
C ALA A 70 11.29 4.08 -14.91
N LEU A 71 10.94 3.33 -13.86
CA LEU A 71 10.61 3.90 -12.55
C LEU A 71 11.85 4.34 -11.76
N LEU A 72 13.02 3.74 -11.98
CA LEU A 72 14.22 3.97 -11.16
C LEU A 72 14.66 5.45 -11.10
N PRO A 73 14.62 6.24 -12.20
CA PRO A 73 14.90 7.67 -12.12
C PRO A 73 13.93 8.41 -11.21
N LEU A 74 12.63 8.10 -11.29
CA LEU A 74 11.59 8.72 -10.45
C LEU A 74 11.78 8.37 -8.96
N LEU A 75 12.14 7.13 -8.66
CA LEU A 75 12.36 6.67 -7.28
C LEU A 75 13.63 7.23 -6.65
N ARG A 76 14.66 7.50 -7.46
CA ARG A 76 15.93 8.07 -7.01
C ARG A 76 15.73 9.45 -6.38
N ASP A 77 14.90 10.28 -7.00
CA ASP A 77 14.61 11.65 -6.55
C ASP A 77 13.25 11.75 -5.83
N ALA A 78 12.64 10.63 -5.44
CA ALA A 78 11.27 10.58 -4.94
C ALA A 78 11.02 11.36 -3.64
N GLY A 79 12.06 11.77 -2.91
CA GLY A 79 11.91 12.24 -1.54
C GLY A 79 11.28 11.15 -0.67
N GLU A 80 10.37 11.54 0.25
CA GLU A 80 9.54 10.57 0.97
C GLU A 80 8.48 9.97 0.03
N ALA A 81 8.45 8.63 -0.07
CA ALA A 81 7.41 7.88 -0.77
C ALA A 81 6.25 7.59 0.19
N GLN A 82 5.14 8.31 0.05
CA GLN A 82 3.98 8.21 0.93
C GLN A 82 2.93 7.26 0.36
N LEU A 83 2.62 6.18 1.09
CA LEU A 83 1.54 5.26 0.73
C LEU A 83 0.16 5.89 1.05
N LEU A 84 -0.70 5.89 0.05
CA LEU A 84 -2.11 6.25 0.14
C LEU A 84 -2.96 5.01 -0.12
N LEU A 85 -3.99 4.81 0.71
CA LEU A 85 -4.93 3.70 0.62
C LEU A 85 -6.36 4.24 0.56
N PRO A 86 -6.74 4.91 -0.54
CA PRO A 86 -8.05 5.55 -0.65
C PRO A 86 -9.17 4.52 -0.62
N TYR A 87 -10.31 4.94 -0.10
CA TYR A 87 -11.55 4.17 -0.08
C TYR A 87 -12.73 5.14 -0.26
N PRO A 88 -13.89 4.71 -0.79
CA PRO A 88 -15.07 5.57 -0.84
C PRO A 88 -15.36 6.26 0.50
N GLY A 89 -15.33 7.59 0.52
CA GLY A 89 -15.50 8.41 1.72
C GLY A 89 -14.20 8.88 2.41
N ASP A 90 -13.03 8.35 2.01
CA ASP A 90 -11.72 8.80 2.48
C ASP A 90 -10.74 9.02 1.32
N LEU A 91 -10.57 10.28 0.93
CA LEU A 91 -9.73 10.73 -0.19
C LEU A 91 -8.50 11.50 0.28
N ARG A 92 -8.14 11.41 1.57
CA ARG A 92 -7.06 12.22 2.11
C ARG A 92 -5.73 11.89 1.40
N GLY A 93 -5.03 12.93 0.96
CA GLY A 93 -3.78 12.80 0.18
C GLY A 93 -3.96 12.74 -1.33
N LEU A 94 -5.20 12.74 -1.82
CA LEU A 94 -5.53 12.89 -3.23
C LEU A 94 -6.14 14.28 -3.51
N PRO A 95 -6.07 14.78 -4.75
CA PRO A 95 -6.80 15.97 -5.14
C PRO A 95 -8.32 15.74 -5.02
N THR A 96 -9.08 16.82 -4.86
CA THR A 96 -10.55 16.76 -4.68
C THR A 96 -11.30 16.18 -5.89
N SER A 97 -10.67 16.21 -7.06
CA SER A 97 -11.22 15.69 -8.31
C SER A 97 -10.10 15.43 -9.32
N GLY A 98 -10.37 14.58 -10.31
CA GLY A 98 -9.48 14.34 -11.46
C GLY A 98 -9.17 12.87 -11.66
N GLU A 99 -8.46 12.58 -12.75
CA GLU A 99 -8.14 11.21 -13.17
C GLU A 99 -7.29 10.46 -12.14
N LEU A 100 -6.38 11.17 -11.45
CA LEU A 100 -5.61 10.59 -10.35
C LEU A 100 -6.54 10.03 -9.26
N THR A 101 -7.52 10.82 -8.80
CA THR A 101 -8.41 10.42 -7.70
C THR A 101 -9.25 9.21 -8.09
N VAL A 102 -9.82 9.21 -9.30
CA VAL A 102 -10.60 8.08 -9.83
C VAL A 102 -9.72 6.84 -9.95
N THR A 103 -8.55 6.97 -10.59
CA THR A 103 -7.65 5.83 -10.80
C THR A 103 -7.12 5.27 -9.48
N ALA A 104 -6.79 6.12 -8.51
CA ALA A 104 -6.32 5.71 -7.20
C ALA A 104 -7.43 5.04 -6.38
N LEU A 105 -8.68 5.51 -6.49
CA LEU A 105 -9.85 4.87 -5.87
C LEU A 105 -10.12 3.50 -6.47
N ASP A 106 -10.09 3.38 -7.80
CA ASP A 106 -10.32 2.12 -8.51
C ASP A 106 -9.23 1.09 -8.18
N ALA A 107 -7.97 1.54 -8.07
CA ALA A 107 -6.86 0.70 -7.63
C ALA A 107 -6.89 0.38 -6.12
N GLY A 108 -7.50 1.26 -5.31
CA GLY A 108 -7.45 1.23 -3.84
C GLY A 108 -6.08 1.56 -3.25
N ALA A 109 -5.13 2.02 -4.06
CA ALA A 109 -3.77 2.33 -3.64
C ALA A 109 -3.09 3.36 -4.55
N ALA A 110 -2.24 4.21 -3.98
CA ALA A 110 -1.32 5.06 -4.71
C ALA A 110 -0.06 5.34 -3.88
N VAL A 111 1.04 5.70 -4.52
CA VAL A 111 2.26 6.16 -3.85
C VAL A 111 2.55 7.58 -4.30
N THR A 112 2.60 8.52 -3.36
CA THR A 112 3.02 9.90 -3.64
C THR A 112 4.53 10.03 -3.44
N LEU A 113 5.24 10.40 -4.50
CA LEU A 113 6.66 10.73 -4.51
C LEU A 113 6.78 12.25 -4.31
N THR A 114 7.16 12.62 -3.10
CA THR A 114 7.11 14.00 -2.64
C THR A 114 8.18 14.92 -3.23
N GLY A 115 9.30 14.37 -3.71
CA GLY A 115 10.35 15.11 -4.39
C GLY A 115 9.88 15.68 -5.73
N PRO A 116 9.50 14.83 -6.71
CA PRO A 116 9.04 15.29 -8.02
C PRO A 116 7.56 15.73 -8.03
N SER A 117 6.85 15.69 -6.90
CA SER A 117 5.39 15.94 -6.82
C SER A 117 4.60 15.06 -7.81
N LEU A 118 4.86 13.76 -7.75
CA LEU A 118 4.22 12.75 -8.58
C LEU A 118 3.43 11.76 -7.72
N ALA A 119 2.38 11.16 -8.28
CA ALA A 119 1.76 9.96 -7.76
C ALA A 119 1.94 8.81 -8.75
N VAL A 120 2.28 7.64 -8.24
CA VAL A 120 2.37 6.39 -9.00
C VAL A 120 1.24 5.47 -8.55
N VAL A 121 0.40 5.07 -9.50
CA VAL A 121 -0.79 4.25 -9.26
C VAL A 121 -0.63 2.90 -9.97
N PRO A 122 -0.76 1.77 -9.25
CA PRO A 122 -0.84 0.45 -9.86
C PRO A 122 -2.21 0.23 -10.53
N VAL A 123 -2.22 -0.02 -11.85
CA VAL A 123 -3.45 -0.19 -12.64
C VAL A 123 -3.32 -1.42 -13.53
N ASN A 124 -4.07 -2.49 -13.25
CA ASN A 124 -4.13 -3.71 -14.06
C ASN A 124 -2.74 -4.28 -14.43
N GLY A 125 -1.81 -4.32 -13.47
CA GLY A 125 -0.44 -4.79 -13.69
C GLY A 125 0.52 -3.75 -14.31
N HIS A 126 0.05 -2.55 -14.63
CA HIS A 126 0.85 -1.41 -15.08
C HIS A 126 1.06 -0.39 -13.96
N TRP A 127 2.06 0.46 -14.13
CA TRP A 127 2.26 1.67 -13.32
C TRP A 127 1.85 2.90 -14.10
N ARG A 128 0.97 3.72 -13.54
CA ARG A 128 0.55 4.99 -14.14
C ARG A 128 1.01 6.15 -13.28
N VAL A 129 1.68 7.12 -13.90
CA VAL A 129 2.28 8.27 -13.22
C VAL A 129 1.45 9.54 -13.46
N PHE A 130 1.11 10.24 -12.40
CA PHE A 130 0.30 11.46 -12.39
C PHE A 130 1.03 12.58 -11.65
N ALA A 131 0.69 13.84 -11.89
CA ALA A 131 1.06 14.92 -10.98
C ALA A 131 0.30 14.77 -9.65
N ASN A 132 0.99 14.93 -8.53
CA ASN A 132 0.37 15.07 -7.22
C ASN A 132 1.26 15.87 -6.26
N SER A 133 0.76 17.02 -5.82
CA SER A 133 1.42 17.83 -4.78
C SER A 133 0.76 17.69 -3.42
N ALA A 134 -0.38 16.99 -3.32
CA ALA A 134 -1.07 16.77 -2.06
C ALA A 134 -0.22 15.89 -1.14
N ARG A 135 -0.16 16.27 0.14
CA ARG A 135 0.58 15.54 1.16
C ARG A 135 -0.37 15.03 2.21
N HIS A 136 -0.18 13.79 2.62
CA HIS A 136 -0.93 13.21 3.71
C HIS A 136 -0.01 12.28 4.50
N PRO A 137 0.79 12.85 5.43
CA PRO A 137 1.63 12.03 6.28
C PRO A 137 0.76 11.03 7.06
N ALA A 138 1.29 9.82 7.23
CA ALA A 138 0.64 8.81 8.06
C ALA A 138 0.81 9.15 9.55
N ASP A 139 -0.08 8.59 10.36
CA ASP A 139 0.01 8.64 11.83
C ASP A 139 1.34 8.04 12.34
N ASP A 140 1.68 8.36 13.59
CA ASP A 140 2.81 7.71 14.25
C ASP A 140 2.56 6.20 14.41
N LEU A 141 3.64 5.41 14.39
CA LEU A 141 3.56 3.96 14.45
C LEU A 141 2.86 3.47 15.73
N ALA A 142 3.16 4.09 16.89
CA ALA A 142 2.56 3.70 18.16
C ALA A 142 1.07 4.05 18.21
N GLN A 143 0.72 5.28 17.79
CA GLN A 143 -0.67 5.72 17.73
C GLN A 143 -1.52 4.84 16.79
N ALA A 144 -0.97 4.47 15.63
CA ALA A 144 -1.68 3.60 14.69
C ALA A 144 -1.85 2.17 15.23
N HIS A 145 -0.89 1.67 16.02
CA HIS A 145 -1.00 0.38 16.70
C HIS A 145 -2.08 0.40 17.78
N ASP A 146 -2.05 1.39 18.68
CA ASP A 146 -3.05 1.53 19.75
C ASP A 146 -4.46 1.65 19.18
N ARG A 147 -4.63 2.47 18.14
CA ARG A 147 -5.91 2.62 17.44
C ARG A 147 -6.39 1.32 16.79
N LEU A 148 -5.48 0.53 16.22
CA LEU A 148 -5.82 -0.76 15.62
C LEU A 148 -6.32 -1.74 16.69
N ASP A 149 -5.64 -1.82 17.84
CA ASP A 149 -6.03 -2.67 18.95
C ASP A 149 -7.39 -2.28 19.54
N ASP A 150 -7.63 -0.98 19.73
CA ASP A 150 -8.91 -0.45 20.17
C ASP A 150 -10.07 -0.83 19.22
N GLU A 151 -9.85 -0.70 17.92
CA GLU A 151 -10.86 -1.02 16.91
C GLU A 151 -11.08 -2.53 16.73
N VAL A 152 -10.04 -3.36 16.91
CA VAL A 152 -10.21 -4.83 16.98
C VAL A 152 -11.07 -5.21 18.18
N ALA A 153 -10.82 -4.62 19.35
CA ALA A 153 -11.61 -4.86 20.55
C ALA A 153 -13.06 -4.37 20.39
N ARG A 154 -13.27 -3.19 19.78
CA ARG A 154 -14.61 -2.64 19.47
C ARG A 154 -15.37 -3.53 18.49
N ALA A 155 -14.75 -3.94 17.39
CA ALA A 155 -15.37 -4.80 16.38
C ALA A 155 -15.76 -6.15 16.99
N THR A 156 -14.87 -6.77 17.79
CA THR A 156 -15.14 -8.03 18.47
C THR A 156 -16.35 -7.94 19.40
N ARG A 157 -16.40 -6.92 20.28
CA ARG A 157 -17.54 -6.68 21.16
C ARG A 157 -18.85 -6.49 20.40
N SER A 158 -18.81 -5.74 19.29
CA SER A 158 -19.98 -5.47 18.46
C SER A 158 -20.49 -6.73 17.76
N LEU A 159 -19.60 -7.55 17.19
CA LEU A 159 -19.95 -8.82 16.56
C LEU A 159 -20.49 -9.85 17.56
N THR A 160 -19.93 -9.91 18.77
CA THR A 160 -20.45 -10.77 19.85
C THR A 160 -21.84 -10.34 20.28
N ALA A 161 -22.10 -9.03 20.41
CA ALA A 161 -23.43 -8.52 20.77
C ALA A 161 -24.49 -8.80 19.69
N LEU A 162 -24.08 -8.90 18.43
CA LEU A 162 -24.95 -9.26 17.30
C LEU A 162 -25.25 -10.78 17.22
N ASP A 163 -24.69 -11.61 18.13
CA ASP A 163 -24.82 -13.07 18.17
C ASP A 163 -24.59 -13.76 16.81
N VAL A 164 -23.57 -13.29 16.08
CA VAL A 164 -23.27 -13.76 14.74
C VAL A 164 -22.55 -15.12 14.82
N ALA A 165 -23.33 -16.21 14.77
CA ALA A 165 -22.78 -17.56 14.62
C ALA A 165 -22.25 -17.78 13.20
N ARG A 166 -20.96 -17.50 12.99
CA ARG A 166 -20.24 -17.79 11.73
C ARG A 166 -19.45 -19.09 11.84
N GLN A 167 -20.09 -20.23 11.54
CA GLN A 167 -19.35 -21.44 11.21
C GLN A 167 -18.91 -21.39 9.76
N SER A 168 -17.63 -21.64 9.53
CA SER A 168 -17.08 -21.66 8.19
C SER A 168 -16.02 -22.73 8.04
N ASP A 169 -16.37 -23.77 7.32
CA ASP A 169 -15.39 -24.75 6.85
C ASP A 169 -14.40 -24.06 5.90
N GLY A 170 -13.12 -24.30 6.11
CA GLY A 170 -12.05 -23.78 5.25
C GLY A 170 -11.74 -22.27 5.38
N ALA A 171 -12.34 -21.53 6.32
CA ALA A 171 -12.02 -20.11 6.51
C ALA A 171 -10.55 -19.86 6.85
N ARG A 172 -9.98 -20.67 7.77
CA ARG A 172 -8.56 -20.55 8.15
C ARG A 172 -7.62 -20.72 6.96
N GLU A 173 -7.93 -21.69 6.09
CA GLU A 173 -7.13 -21.96 4.89
C GLU A 173 -7.24 -20.81 3.88
N ARG A 174 -8.44 -20.24 3.68
CA ARG A 174 -8.60 -19.05 2.85
C ARG A 174 -7.88 -17.82 3.40
N VAL A 175 -7.93 -17.59 4.72
CA VAL A 175 -7.16 -16.52 5.36
C VAL A 175 -5.68 -16.72 5.09
N ARG A 176 -5.15 -17.94 5.28
CA ARG A 176 -3.75 -18.28 5.00
C ARG A 176 -3.38 -18.01 3.54
N GLN A 177 -4.23 -18.39 2.59
CA GLN A 177 -4.00 -18.15 1.17
C GLN A 177 -3.95 -16.66 0.83
N LEU A 178 -4.85 -15.85 1.40
CA LEU A 178 -4.85 -14.40 1.22
C LEU A 178 -3.63 -13.73 1.84
N ILE A 179 -3.20 -14.15 3.04
CA ILE A 179 -1.97 -13.65 3.67
C ILE A 179 -0.76 -13.89 2.77
N LEU A 180 -0.66 -15.09 2.18
CA LEU A 180 0.43 -15.41 1.26
C LEU A 180 0.33 -14.63 -0.05
N ALA A 181 -0.88 -14.46 -0.60
CA ALA A 181 -1.09 -13.68 -1.81
C ALA A 181 -0.75 -12.19 -1.59
N ASP A 182 -1.02 -11.65 -0.41
CA ASP A 182 -0.78 -10.24 -0.08
C ASP A 182 0.56 -9.97 0.60
N ALA A 183 1.42 -10.99 0.70
CA ALA A 183 2.74 -10.86 1.29
C ALA A 183 3.57 -9.81 0.53
N VAL A 184 4.12 -8.86 1.27
CA VAL A 184 4.91 -7.75 0.73
C VAL A 184 6.39 -8.11 0.82
N SER A 185 7.13 -7.92 -0.28
CA SER A 185 8.59 -7.99 -0.26
C SER A 185 9.13 -6.80 0.53
N THR A 186 9.65 -7.06 1.73
CA THR A 186 10.20 -6.01 2.61
C THR A 186 11.72 -5.94 2.48
N PRO A 187 12.31 -4.73 2.39
CA PRO A 187 13.76 -4.59 2.45
C PRO A 187 14.33 -5.11 3.78
N PRO A 188 15.52 -5.73 3.80
CA PRO A 188 16.05 -6.44 4.97
C PRO A 188 16.23 -5.58 6.23
N ASP A 189 16.44 -4.27 6.04
CA ASP A 189 16.71 -3.32 7.12
C ASP A 189 15.47 -2.52 7.55
N MET A 190 14.28 -2.95 7.13
CA MET A 190 13.05 -2.37 7.63
C MET A 190 12.99 -2.53 9.17
N PRO A 191 12.70 -1.46 9.93
CA PRO A 191 12.58 -1.56 11.39
C PRO A 191 11.58 -2.63 11.81
N ARG A 192 11.97 -3.50 12.74
CA ARG A 192 11.13 -4.63 13.19
C ARG A 192 9.72 -4.23 13.66
N PRO A 193 9.52 -3.13 14.42
CA PRO A 193 8.17 -2.71 14.80
C PRO A 193 7.29 -2.38 13.58
N ALA A 194 7.88 -1.78 12.54
CA ALA A 194 7.16 -1.44 11.31
C ALA A 194 6.79 -2.70 10.51
N SER A 195 7.71 -3.65 10.34
CA SER A 195 7.41 -4.90 9.63
C SER A 195 6.40 -5.77 10.37
N ALA A 196 6.44 -5.79 11.71
CA ALA A 196 5.44 -6.46 12.55
C ALA A 196 4.04 -5.86 12.36
N LEU A 197 3.88 -4.54 12.45
CA LEU A 197 2.57 -3.89 12.24
C LEU A 197 2.06 -4.10 10.81
N LEU A 198 2.94 -4.06 9.81
CA LEU A 198 2.59 -4.35 8.42
C LEU A 198 2.02 -5.78 8.29
N ALA A 199 2.69 -6.79 8.84
CA ALA A 199 2.25 -8.18 8.82
C ALA A 199 0.91 -8.37 9.54
N THR A 200 0.70 -7.71 10.68
CA THR A 200 -0.59 -7.70 11.39
C THR A 200 -1.68 -7.08 10.53
N SER A 201 -1.42 -5.94 9.87
CA SER A 201 -2.39 -5.30 8.98
C SER A 201 -2.77 -6.17 7.78
N ILE A 202 -1.82 -6.96 7.24
CA ILE A 202 -2.07 -7.93 6.15
C ILE A 202 -2.96 -9.07 6.66
N SER A 203 -2.67 -9.60 7.83
CA SER A 203 -3.44 -10.67 8.45
C SER A 203 -4.88 -10.25 8.76
N LEU A 204 -5.07 -9.06 9.32
CA LEU A 204 -6.40 -8.52 9.62
C LEU A 204 -7.19 -8.18 8.34
N GLN A 205 -6.54 -7.65 7.31
CA GLN A 205 -7.20 -7.42 6.02
C GLN A 205 -7.67 -8.74 5.40
N ALA A 206 -6.85 -9.80 5.46
CA ALA A 206 -7.24 -11.12 4.99
C ALA A 206 -8.46 -11.66 5.77
N LEU A 207 -8.49 -11.47 7.09
CA LEU A 207 -9.64 -11.84 7.93
C LEU A 207 -10.91 -11.07 7.51
N LEU A 208 -10.82 -9.76 7.27
CA LEU A 208 -11.96 -8.97 6.81
C LEU A 208 -12.46 -9.43 5.43
N THR A 209 -11.55 -9.65 4.48
CA THR A 209 -11.90 -10.15 3.14
C THR A 209 -12.60 -11.50 3.22
N VAL A 210 -12.14 -12.39 4.11
CA VAL A 210 -12.80 -13.67 4.34
C VAL A 210 -14.16 -13.47 5.00
N ALA A 211 -14.28 -12.59 6.00
CA ALA A 211 -15.55 -12.31 6.67
C ALA A 211 -16.63 -11.78 5.71
N ASP A 212 -16.23 -10.94 4.74
CA ASP A 212 -17.11 -10.39 3.68
C ASP A 212 -17.59 -11.46 2.69
N SER A 213 -16.75 -12.48 2.42
CA SER A 213 -17.09 -13.57 1.49
C SER A 213 -18.04 -14.64 2.06
N HIS A 214 -18.28 -14.66 3.37
CA HIS A 214 -19.04 -15.70 4.06
C HIS A 214 -20.50 -15.36 4.21
N ASP A 215 -21.22 -15.40 3.08
CA ASP A 215 -22.59 -14.91 2.99
C ASP A 215 -23.58 -16.00 2.56
N THR A 216 -23.78 -17.04 3.39
CA THR A 216 -24.64 -18.17 3.01
C THR A 216 -25.61 -18.71 4.06
N ALA A 217 -25.83 -18.06 5.20
CA ALA A 217 -26.80 -18.54 6.19
C ALA A 217 -27.85 -17.49 6.54
N THR A 218 -29.02 -17.48 5.85
CA THR A 218 -30.26 -16.77 6.24
C THR A 218 -30.08 -15.48 7.07
N VAL A 219 -29.20 -14.57 6.62
CA VAL A 219 -28.98 -13.28 7.27
C VAL A 219 -29.93 -12.28 6.63
N THR A 220 -30.65 -11.50 7.44
CA THR A 220 -31.49 -10.42 6.91
C THR A 220 -30.61 -9.26 6.42
N SER A 221 -31.09 -8.48 5.44
CA SER A 221 -30.39 -7.28 4.94
C SER A 221 -30.02 -6.29 6.06
N TYR A 222 -30.86 -6.22 7.11
CA TYR A 222 -30.60 -5.40 8.30
C TYR A 222 -29.37 -5.87 9.09
N GLN A 223 -29.24 -7.18 9.31
CA GLN A 223 -28.09 -7.76 10.01
C GLN A 223 -26.79 -7.59 9.21
N MET A 224 -26.85 -7.70 7.88
CA MET A 224 -25.70 -7.42 7.01
C MET A 224 -25.24 -5.96 7.15
N ALA A 225 -26.16 -4.99 7.11
CA ALA A 225 -25.85 -3.58 7.29
C ALA A 225 -25.24 -3.29 8.68
N ALA A 226 -25.80 -3.90 9.73
CA ALA A 226 -25.27 -3.74 11.09
C ALA A 226 -23.85 -4.31 11.25
N VAL A 227 -23.54 -5.43 10.59
CA VAL A 227 -22.19 -6.00 10.59
C VAL A 227 -21.23 -5.13 9.78
N ASP A 228 -21.64 -4.61 8.62
CA ASP A 228 -20.79 -3.71 7.82
C ASP A 228 -20.48 -2.42 8.60
N ASP A 229 -21.48 -1.80 9.22
CA ASP A 229 -21.28 -0.62 10.05
C ASP A 229 -20.37 -0.91 11.26
N ALA A 230 -20.44 -2.11 11.84
CA ALA A 230 -19.54 -2.52 12.94
C ALA A 230 -18.10 -2.76 12.49
N LEU A 231 -17.89 -3.22 11.24
CA LEU A 231 -16.56 -3.54 10.70
C LEU A 231 -15.89 -2.36 9.99
N ARG A 232 -16.66 -1.36 9.52
CA ARG A 232 -16.14 -0.20 8.80
C ARG A 232 -15.03 0.55 9.58
N PRO A 233 -15.16 0.84 10.89
CA PRO A 233 -14.09 1.47 11.66
C PRO A 233 -12.79 0.65 11.71
N LEU A 234 -12.90 -0.68 11.87
CA LEU A 234 -11.76 -1.59 11.85
C LEU A 234 -11.08 -1.61 10.48
N ALA A 235 -11.86 -1.61 9.39
CA ALA A 235 -11.31 -1.56 8.03
C ALA A 235 -10.53 -0.25 7.77
N ILE A 236 -10.94 0.87 8.36
CA ILE A 236 -10.20 2.14 8.31
C ILE A 236 -8.92 2.04 9.14
N ALA A 237 -8.99 1.53 10.37
CA ALA A 237 -7.82 1.38 11.24
C ALA A 237 -6.74 0.48 10.64
N ILE A 238 -7.11 -0.61 9.94
CA ILE A 238 -6.17 -1.48 9.23
C ILE A 238 -5.41 -0.73 8.12
N ARG A 239 -6.12 0.11 7.35
CA ARG A 239 -5.49 0.95 6.31
C ARG A 239 -4.52 1.95 6.92
N GLU A 240 -4.91 2.63 8.00
CA GLU A 240 -4.03 3.58 8.68
C GLU A 240 -2.82 2.90 9.31
N ALA A 241 -2.99 1.73 9.95
CA ALA A 241 -1.89 0.93 10.47
C ALA A 241 -0.90 0.52 9.36
N ARG A 242 -1.40 0.13 8.18
CA ARG A 242 -0.55 -0.17 7.03
C ARG A 242 0.21 1.07 6.56
N ARG A 243 -0.45 2.22 6.45
CA ARG A 243 0.19 3.49 6.07
C ARG A 243 1.26 3.91 7.07
N ALA A 244 0.98 3.82 8.37
CA ALA A 244 1.92 4.14 9.44
C ALA A 244 3.13 3.20 9.45
N ALA A 245 2.90 1.89 9.27
CA ALA A 245 3.97 0.90 9.15
C ALA A 245 4.91 1.20 7.96
N VAL A 246 4.34 1.52 6.79
CA VAL A 246 5.13 1.88 5.61
C VAL A 246 5.87 3.19 5.81
N ALA A 247 5.22 4.21 6.37
CA ALA A 247 5.86 5.50 6.63
C ALA A 247 7.03 5.38 7.63
N ALA A 248 6.87 4.57 8.68
CA ALA A 248 7.96 4.25 9.62
C ALA A 248 9.09 3.47 8.92
N GLY A 249 8.75 2.53 8.04
CA GLY A 249 9.70 1.81 7.20
C GLY A 249 10.51 2.72 6.29
N VAL A 250 9.82 3.59 5.53
CA VAL A 250 10.42 4.58 4.61
C VAL A 250 11.38 5.51 5.36
N ARG A 251 10.97 6.04 6.52
CA ARG A 251 11.86 6.88 7.35
C ARG A 251 13.06 6.11 7.89
N GLY A 252 12.87 4.87 8.32
CA GLY A 252 13.95 4.02 8.83
C GLY A 252 15.00 3.68 7.77
N LEU A 253 14.54 3.35 6.56
CA LEU A 253 15.40 3.00 5.43
C LEU A 253 16.16 4.22 4.88
N GLY A 254 15.49 5.37 4.77
CA GLY A 254 16.07 6.60 4.19
C GLY A 254 17.16 7.27 5.04
N ARG A 255 17.08 7.18 6.38
CA ARG A 255 18.06 7.79 7.31
C ARG A 255 19.50 7.28 7.12
N ARG A 256 19.71 6.15 6.45
CA ARG A 256 21.04 5.57 6.23
C ARG A 256 21.85 6.27 5.15
N SER A 257 21.19 6.97 4.23
CA SER A 257 21.86 7.78 3.20
C SER A 257 22.62 8.98 3.79
N THR A 258 22.18 9.50 4.94
CA THR A 258 22.71 10.72 5.56
C THR A 258 23.84 10.46 6.58
N GLY A 259 24.18 9.19 6.85
CA GLY A 259 24.95 8.78 8.03
C GLY A 259 26.38 8.30 7.85
N ALA A 260 26.99 8.34 6.66
CA ALA A 260 28.36 7.82 6.48
C ALA A 260 29.28 8.77 5.69
N PRO A 261 30.32 9.37 6.30
CA PRO A 261 31.50 9.73 5.55
C PRO A 261 32.17 8.42 5.11
N ARG A 262 32.25 8.18 3.79
CA ARG A 262 33.15 7.15 3.24
C ARG A 262 34.57 7.52 3.65
N GLY A 263 35.07 6.89 4.71
CA GLY A 263 36.46 6.97 5.11
C GLY A 263 37.33 6.50 3.95
N LEU A 264 37.93 7.46 3.26
CA LEU A 264 38.99 7.22 2.29
C LEU A 264 40.10 6.43 2.98
N GLY A 265 40.49 5.33 2.32
CA GLY A 265 41.66 4.57 2.70
C GLY A 265 42.87 5.47 2.85
N ARG A 266 43.61 5.28 3.94
CA ARG A 266 45.04 5.60 3.97
C ARG A 266 45.78 4.30 3.88
N SER A 267 46.39 4.09 2.71
CA SER A 267 47.61 3.30 2.58
C SER A 267 48.64 3.81 3.57
N LEU A 268 49.22 2.90 4.34
CA LEU A 268 50.64 2.84 4.66
C LEU A 268 51.04 1.37 4.59
#